data_AF-A0A3M7SHW7-F1
#
_entry.id   AF-A0A3M7SHW7-F1
#
_cell.length_a   1.000
_cell.length_b   1.000
_cell.length_c   1.000
_cell.angle_alpha   90.00
_cell.angle_beta   90.00
_cell.angle_gamma   90.00
#
_symmetry.space_group_name_H-M   'P 1'
#
loop_
_entity.id
_entity.type
_entity.pdbx_description
1 polymer ?
#
loop_
_entity_poly.entity_id
_entity_poly.type
_entity_poly.pdbx_seq_one_letter_code
_entity_poly.pdbx_strand_id
1 'polypeptide(L)'
;MLAQDAEDQAEVLSLYEENLNEKSCDQATKTRDLKNIFFLIFLYIILAIPIGLAFSIPLILSTRKVAYSDQGTYSFAIWPFSLKLLWAPLVDAFFIRKIGRRKTWVVSSQFISGLVMVILASQVNKLIDENIEHQKYDIYLLALIFGFIVFLSATQDVALDAWSLDLLMEYLFIQKNRKNAPLQALCNSFGFGIGQFVGNAGFLIFESVKFSNEYIRPFFNLSPQKHGLVTLEISCMAKLQHYLNL
;
A
#
# COMPACT_ATOMS: atom_id res chain seq x y z
N MET A 1 -21.27 16.78 64.07
CA MET A 1 -22.09 15.75 63.40
C MET A 1 -22.45 16.19 62.01
N LEU A 2 -23.28 17.23 61.81
CA LEU A 2 -23.67 17.71 60.46
C LEU A 2 -22.51 18.19 59.56
N ALA A 3 -21.46 18.79 60.12
CA ALA A 3 -20.29 19.23 59.34
C ALA A 3 -19.40 18.06 58.89
N GLN A 4 -19.42 16.95 59.61
CA GLN A 4 -18.57 15.78 59.35
C GLN A 4 -19.20 14.87 58.28
N ASP A 5 -20.53 14.74 58.29
CA ASP A 5 -21.28 14.10 57.20
C ASP A 5 -21.10 14.82 55.86
N ALA A 6 -20.93 16.15 55.88
CA ALA A 6 -20.73 16.95 54.67
C ALA A 6 -19.33 16.78 54.07
N GLU A 7 -18.29 16.61 54.90
CA GLU A 7 -16.92 16.32 54.44
C GLU A 7 -16.81 14.90 53.86
N ASP A 8 -17.40 13.90 54.53
CA ASP A 8 -17.44 12.51 54.03
C ASP A 8 -18.17 12.40 52.68
N GLN A 9 -19.27 13.15 52.50
CA GLN A 9 -19.97 13.21 51.21
C GLN A 9 -19.14 13.87 50.11
N ALA A 10 -18.34 14.91 50.43
CA ALA A 10 -17.48 15.57 49.47
C ALA A 10 -16.32 14.66 49.01
N GLU A 11 -15.76 13.87 49.91
CA GLU A 11 -14.71 12.89 49.60
C GLU A 11 -15.24 11.79 48.66
N VAL A 12 -16.43 11.24 48.96
CA VAL A 12 -17.08 10.22 48.09
C VAL A 12 -17.40 10.77 46.71
N LEU A 13 -17.87 12.03 46.60
CA LEU A 13 -18.12 12.70 45.31
C LEU A 13 -16.82 12.88 44.51
N SER A 14 -15.74 13.30 45.16
CA SER A 14 -14.43 13.49 44.50
C SER A 14 -13.86 12.17 43.96
N LEU A 15 -14.00 11.07 44.72
CA LEU A 15 -13.62 9.73 44.28
C LEU A 15 -14.48 9.25 43.11
N TYR A 16 -15.77 9.60 43.09
CA TYR A 16 -16.66 9.25 42.00
C TYR A 16 -16.31 10.00 40.71
N GLU A 17 -16.02 11.30 40.80
CA GLU A 17 -15.56 12.13 39.68
C GLU A 17 -14.22 11.66 39.13
N GLU A 18 -13.27 11.27 40.00
CA GLU A 18 -11.97 10.74 39.60
C GLU A 18 -12.12 9.42 38.82
N ASN A 19 -12.95 8.49 39.32
CA ASN A 19 -13.27 7.24 38.62
C ASN A 19 -13.97 7.46 37.26
N LEU A 20 -14.85 8.46 37.16
CA LEU A 20 -15.54 8.82 35.92
C LEU A 20 -14.58 9.44 34.89
N ASN A 21 -13.66 10.29 35.35
CA ASN A 21 -12.62 10.88 34.51
C ASN A 21 -11.62 9.82 34.03
N GLU A 22 -11.24 8.88 34.90
CA GLU A 22 -10.34 7.78 34.54
C GLU A 22 -10.96 6.88 33.45
N LYS A 23 -12.23 6.47 33.61
CA LYS A 23 -12.96 5.69 32.60
C LYS A 23 -13.14 6.45 31.29
N SER A 24 -13.44 7.74 31.36
CA SER A 24 -13.60 8.58 30.17
C SER A 24 -12.28 8.77 29.42
N CYS A 25 -11.17 8.91 30.15
CA CYS A 25 -9.82 8.98 29.60
C CYS A 25 -9.42 7.64 28.93
N ASP A 26 -9.71 6.50 29.56
CA ASP A 26 -9.45 5.15 29.03
C ASP A 26 -10.28 4.86 27.75
N GLN A 27 -11.54 5.30 27.73
CA GLN A 27 -12.42 5.17 26.56
C GLN A 27 -11.94 6.07 25.39
N ALA A 28 -11.57 7.31 25.69
CA ALA A 28 -11.09 8.28 24.69
C ALA A 28 -9.73 7.88 24.09
N THR A 29 -8.84 7.29 24.90
CA THR A 29 -7.56 6.73 24.44
C THR A 29 -7.81 5.52 23.56
N LYS A 30 -8.56 4.51 24.03
CA LYS A 30 -8.89 3.29 23.26
C LYS A 30 -9.45 3.57 21.86
N THR A 31 -10.33 4.55 21.73
CA THR A 31 -10.91 4.94 20.43
C THR A 31 -9.91 5.64 19.51
N ARG A 32 -8.97 6.43 20.06
CA ARG A 32 -7.85 7.01 19.30
C ARG A 32 -6.87 5.94 18.83
N ASP A 33 -6.66 4.91 19.65
CA ASP A 33 -5.72 3.84 19.39
C ASP A 33 -6.18 2.94 18.24
N LEU A 34 -7.47 2.57 18.24
CA LEU A 34 -8.07 1.82 17.14
C LEU A 34 -8.00 2.58 15.81
N LYS A 35 -8.18 3.91 15.84
CA LYS A 35 -8.05 4.74 14.63
C LYS A 35 -6.62 4.73 14.08
N ASN A 36 -5.62 4.84 14.95
CA ASN A 36 -4.21 4.80 14.55
C ASN A 36 -3.80 3.43 13.99
N ILE A 37 -4.24 2.33 14.61
CA ILE A 37 -4.00 0.97 14.14
C ILE A 37 -4.66 0.74 12.77
N PHE A 38 -5.94 1.11 12.63
CA PHE A 38 -6.65 0.97 11.37
C PHE A 38 -5.99 1.79 10.26
N PHE A 39 -5.58 3.02 10.56
CA PHE A 39 -4.85 3.88 9.66
C PHE A 39 -3.51 3.25 9.23
N LEU A 40 -2.74 2.69 10.17
CA LEU A 40 -1.48 1.99 9.85
C LEU A 40 -1.70 0.80 8.92
N ILE A 41 -2.66 -0.08 9.24
CA ILE A 41 -2.99 -1.24 8.39
C ILE A 41 -3.39 -0.77 6.99
N PHE A 42 -4.21 0.27 6.89
CA PHE A 42 -4.62 0.85 5.62
C PHE A 42 -3.44 1.35 4.79
N LEU A 43 -2.46 2.00 5.42
CA LEU A 43 -1.24 2.46 4.73
C LEU A 43 -0.39 1.29 4.24
N TYR A 44 -0.22 0.24 5.06
CA TYR A 44 0.51 -0.97 4.65
C TYR A 44 -0.17 -1.68 3.46
N ILE A 45 -1.51 -1.70 3.41
CA ILE A 45 -2.26 -2.25 2.26
C ILE A 45 -1.94 -1.47 0.99
N ILE A 46 -2.03 -0.13 1.03
CA ILE A 46 -1.80 0.71 -0.15
C ILE A 46 -0.36 0.57 -0.68
N LEU A 47 0.63 0.54 0.23
CA LEU A 47 2.05 0.28 -0.04
C LEU A 47 2.25 -1.03 -0.81
N ALA A 48 1.53 -2.08 -0.40
CA ALA A 48 1.79 -3.43 -0.87
C ALA A 48 1.12 -3.76 -2.21
N ILE A 49 0.16 -2.94 -2.66
CA ILE A 49 -0.48 -3.11 -3.98
C ILE A 49 0.53 -2.98 -5.14
N PRO A 50 1.35 -1.91 -5.23
CA PRO A 50 2.40 -1.81 -6.24
C PRO A 50 3.41 -2.95 -6.22
N ILE A 51 3.79 -3.40 -5.03
CA ILE A 51 4.70 -4.54 -4.86
C ILE A 51 4.03 -5.82 -5.37
N GLY A 52 2.77 -6.07 -5.01
CA GLY A 52 1.98 -7.21 -5.48
C GLY A 52 1.87 -7.25 -7.00
N LEU A 53 1.71 -6.09 -7.64
CA LEU A 53 1.71 -5.98 -9.10
C LEU A 53 3.08 -6.31 -9.69
N ALA A 54 4.18 -5.86 -9.07
CA ALA A 54 5.53 -6.24 -9.50
C ALA A 54 5.77 -7.77 -9.40
N PHE A 55 5.14 -8.44 -8.43
CA PHE A 55 5.21 -9.91 -8.29
C PHE A 55 4.37 -10.69 -9.30
N SER A 56 3.35 -10.07 -9.94
CA SER A 56 2.53 -10.75 -10.95
C SER A 56 3.19 -10.80 -12.34
N ILE A 57 4.12 -9.88 -12.63
CA ILE A 57 4.80 -9.77 -13.94
C ILE A 57 5.48 -11.07 -14.40
N PRO A 58 6.28 -11.79 -13.57
CA PRO A 58 6.88 -13.06 -14.00
C PRO A 58 5.85 -14.10 -14.44
N LEU A 59 4.68 -14.14 -13.79
CA LEU A 59 3.59 -15.05 -14.13
C LEU A 59 2.97 -14.71 -15.49
N ILE A 60 2.82 -13.41 -15.77
CA ILE A 60 2.32 -12.92 -17.06
C ILE A 60 3.34 -13.23 -18.17
N LEU A 61 4.63 -13.01 -17.94
CA LEU A 61 5.71 -13.36 -18.87
C LEU A 61 5.75 -14.86 -19.17
N SER A 62 5.53 -15.70 -18.15
CA SER A 62 5.44 -17.16 -18.29
C SER A 62 4.27 -17.58 -19.20
N THR A 63 3.10 -16.95 -19.03
CA THR A 63 1.92 -17.20 -19.88
C THR A 63 2.17 -16.83 -21.34
N ARG A 64 3.01 -15.82 -21.60
CA ARG A 64 3.40 -15.36 -22.95
C ARG A 64 4.57 -16.14 -23.56
N LYS A 65 5.00 -17.25 -22.95
CA LYS A 65 6.12 -18.11 -23.40
C LYS A 65 7.45 -17.35 -23.58
N VAL A 66 7.69 -16.31 -22.78
CA VAL A 66 8.97 -15.60 -22.75
C VAL A 66 10.06 -16.50 -22.15
N ALA A 67 11.29 -16.40 -22.65
CA ALA A 67 12.42 -17.21 -22.20
C ALA A 67 12.67 -17.11 -20.69
N TYR A 68 13.01 -18.23 -20.05
CA TYR A 68 13.31 -18.25 -18.61
C TYR A 68 14.52 -17.39 -18.23
N SER A 69 15.48 -17.19 -19.15
CA SER A 69 16.61 -16.26 -18.96
C SER A 69 16.15 -14.83 -18.69
N ASP A 70 15.09 -14.42 -19.39
CA ASP A 70 14.57 -13.07 -19.35
C ASP A 70 13.72 -12.87 -18.09
N GLN A 71 12.96 -13.89 -17.69
CA GLN A 71 12.29 -13.91 -16.39
C GLN A 71 13.30 -13.85 -15.23
N GLY A 72 14.43 -14.54 -15.35
CA GLY A 72 15.53 -14.45 -14.39
C GLY A 72 16.12 -13.04 -14.31
N THR A 73 16.23 -12.34 -15.44
CA THR A 73 16.69 -10.95 -15.49
C THR A 73 15.72 -10.01 -14.79
N TYR A 74 14.40 -10.24 -14.89
CA TYR A 74 13.41 -9.45 -14.16
C TYR A 74 13.52 -9.63 -12.63
N SER A 75 13.95 -10.78 -12.11
CA SER A 75 14.09 -11.02 -10.66
C SER A 75 15.04 -10.02 -9.98
N PHE A 76 15.99 -9.43 -10.72
CA PHE A 76 16.84 -8.35 -10.20
C PHE A 76 16.05 -7.08 -9.84
N ALA A 77 14.87 -6.85 -10.42
CA ALA A 77 13.99 -5.73 -10.07
C ALA A 77 13.48 -5.80 -8.62
N ILE A 78 13.45 -6.99 -8.01
CA ILE A 78 12.95 -7.19 -6.64
C ILE A 78 14.06 -6.95 -5.59
N TRP A 79 15.33 -7.05 -5.99
CA TRP A 79 16.49 -6.91 -5.09
C TRP A 79 16.51 -5.65 -4.21
N PRO A 80 16.07 -4.47 -4.68
CA PRO A 80 15.99 -3.31 -3.80
C PRO A 80 15.19 -3.60 -2.52
N PHE A 81 14.11 -4.38 -2.59
CA PHE A 81 13.34 -4.73 -1.40
C PHE A 81 14.17 -5.49 -0.35
N SER A 82 15.10 -6.35 -0.78
CA SER A 82 16.03 -7.05 0.11
C SER A 82 17.11 -6.14 0.69
N LEU A 83 17.52 -5.12 -0.07
CA LEU A 83 18.60 -4.19 0.30
C LEU A 83 18.10 -2.95 1.06
N LYS A 84 16.80 -2.86 1.38
CA LYS A 84 16.16 -1.68 1.98
C LYS A 84 16.82 -1.16 3.26
N LEU A 85 17.49 -2.03 4.01
CA LEU A 85 18.23 -1.66 5.22
C LEU A 85 19.47 -0.78 4.94
N LEU A 86 20.04 -0.88 3.73
CA LEU A 86 21.27 -0.15 3.35
C LEU A 86 21.03 1.36 3.27
N TRP A 87 19.88 1.79 2.73
CA TRP A 87 19.55 3.22 2.57
C TRP A 87 18.59 3.75 3.63
N ALA A 88 18.15 2.93 4.58
CA ALA A 88 17.34 3.38 5.71
C ALA A 88 17.93 4.60 6.44
N PRO A 89 19.25 4.66 6.76
CA PRO A 89 19.85 5.84 7.41
C PRO A 89 19.85 7.08 6.51
N LEU A 90 19.95 6.89 5.20
CA LEU A 90 19.96 7.98 4.22
C LEU A 90 18.59 8.65 4.15
N VAL A 91 17.52 7.84 4.11
CA VAL A 91 16.13 8.29 4.12
C VAL A 91 15.83 9.06 5.41
N ASP A 92 16.34 8.59 6.55
CA ASP A 92 16.16 9.30 7.84
C ASP A 92 16.91 10.64 7.92
N ALA A 93 18.00 10.81 7.17
CA ALA A 93 18.81 12.03 7.17
C ALA A 93 18.19 13.18 6.36
N PHE A 94 17.53 12.88 5.25
CA PHE A 94 16.94 13.88 4.37
C PHE A 94 15.45 14.07 4.69
N PHE A 95 15.02 15.21 5.23
CA PHE A 95 13.59 15.45 5.47
C PHE A 95 13.17 16.91 5.35
N ILE A 96 11.88 17.12 5.06
CA ILE A 96 11.26 18.44 4.99
C ILE A 96 10.71 18.79 6.38
N ARG A 97 11.25 19.85 7.02
CA ARG A 97 10.86 20.28 8.38
C ARG A 97 9.37 20.62 8.53
N LYS A 98 8.69 21.05 7.47
CA LYS A 98 7.26 21.44 7.51
C LYS A 98 6.27 20.27 7.58
N ILE A 99 6.61 19.11 7.02
CA ILE A 99 5.71 17.94 6.93
C ILE A 99 6.03 16.91 8.03
N GLY A 100 7.24 16.98 8.58
CA GLY A 100 7.75 16.05 9.59
C GLY A 100 8.57 14.93 8.97
N ARG A 101 9.55 14.42 9.73
CA ARG A 101 10.59 13.51 9.22
C ARG A 101 10.03 12.29 8.50
N ARG A 102 9.07 11.60 9.10
CA ARG A 102 8.55 10.31 8.61
C ARG A 102 7.40 10.46 7.60
N LYS A 103 6.49 11.42 7.81
CA LYS A 103 5.37 11.70 6.90
C LYS A 103 5.82 12.19 5.52
N THR A 104 6.93 12.91 5.44
CA THR A 104 7.48 13.42 4.17
C THR A 104 7.77 12.27 3.21
N TRP A 105 8.46 11.24 3.68
CA TRP A 105 8.86 10.11 2.83
C TRP A 105 7.67 9.27 2.43
N VAL A 106 6.79 8.92 3.37
CA VAL A 106 5.59 8.12 3.09
C VAL A 106 4.73 8.79 2.02
N VAL A 107 4.44 10.09 2.15
CA VAL A 107 3.59 10.80 1.18
C VAL A 107 4.30 11.00 -0.17
N SER A 108 5.57 11.40 -0.16
CA SER A 108 6.31 11.68 -1.40
C SER A 108 6.47 10.43 -2.24
N SER A 109 6.90 9.33 -1.63
CA SER A 109 7.06 8.07 -2.33
C SER A 109 5.72 7.48 -2.77
N GLN A 110 4.65 7.62 -1.99
CA GLN A 110 3.30 7.19 -2.40
C GLN A 110 2.85 7.94 -3.67
N PHE A 111 3.08 9.25 -3.70
CA PHE A 111 2.74 10.09 -4.85
C PHE A 111 3.58 9.75 -6.08
N ILE A 112 4.90 9.55 -5.90
CA ILE A 112 5.79 9.16 -7.01
C ILE A 112 5.41 7.76 -7.52
N SER A 113 5.16 6.80 -6.64
CA SER A 113 4.73 5.44 -7.05
C SER A 113 3.42 5.47 -7.83
N GLY A 114 2.43 6.24 -7.36
CA GLY A 114 1.18 6.46 -8.08
C GLY A 114 1.39 7.12 -9.45
N LEU A 115 2.26 8.12 -9.55
CA LEU A 115 2.59 8.77 -10.81
C LEU A 115 3.28 7.81 -11.79
N VAL A 116 4.24 7.02 -11.31
CA VAL A 116 4.93 6.00 -12.13
C VAL A 116 3.94 4.95 -12.62
N MET A 117 2.96 4.53 -11.80
CA MET A 117 1.89 3.64 -12.22
C MET A 117 0.99 4.24 -13.30
N VAL A 118 0.63 5.52 -13.19
CA VAL A 118 -0.16 6.21 -14.23
C VAL A 118 0.64 6.35 -15.53
N ILE A 119 1.93 6.68 -15.43
CA ILE A 119 2.83 6.74 -16.59
C ILE A 119 2.95 5.36 -17.23
N LEU A 120 3.16 4.30 -16.45
CA LEU A 120 3.17 2.93 -16.93
C LEU A 120 1.87 2.59 -17.67
N ALA A 121 0.71 2.86 -17.06
CA ALA A 121 -0.58 2.62 -17.68
C ALA A 121 -0.68 3.31 -19.07
N SER A 122 -0.13 4.51 -19.22
CA SER A 122 -0.10 5.24 -20.51
C SER A 122 0.94 4.72 -21.51
N GLN A 123 2.08 4.19 -21.04
CA GLN A 123 3.20 3.75 -21.87
C GLN A 123 3.12 2.30 -22.30
N VAL A 124 2.32 1.48 -21.61
CA VAL A 124 2.14 0.08 -21.96
C VAL A 124 1.58 -0.08 -23.37
N ASN A 125 0.72 0.84 -23.83
CA ASN A 125 0.25 0.89 -25.23
C ASN A 125 1.38 1.06 -26.25
N LYS A 126 2.53 1.64 -25.89
CA LYS A 126 3.70 1.78 -26.77
C LYS A 126 4.68 0.61 -26.65
N LEU A 127 4.66 -0.09 -25.52
CA LEU A 127 5.48 -1.28 -25.28
C LEU A 127 4.83 -2.54 -25.87
N ILE A 128 3.53 -2.51 -26.13
CA ILE A 128 2.71 -3.55 -26.77
C ILE A 128 2.12 -2.98 -28.07
N ASP A 129 2.94 -2.38 -28.94
CA ASP A 129 2.49 -2.12 -30.31
C ASP A 129 2.70 -3.42 -31.11
N GLU A 130 1.61 -4.11 -31.41
CA GLU A 130 1.56 -5.43 -32.08
C GLU A 130 2.08 -5.42 -33.54
N ASN A 131 2.56 -4.29 -34.06
CA ASN A 131 2.86 -4.13 -35.49
C ASN A 131 4.25 -4.61 -35.95
N ILE A 132 5.08 -5.22 -35.09
CA ILE A 132 6.41 -5.68 -35.51
C ILE A 132 6.68 -7.11 -34.99
N GLU A 133 6.55 -8.08 -35.90
CA GLU A 133 6.81 -9.54 -35.76
C GLU A 133 8.18 -9.94 -35.14
N HIS A 134 9.03 -8.98 -34.77
CA HIS A 134 10.38 -9.20 -34.25
C HIS A 134 10.74 -8.38 -32.99
N GLN A 135 9.76 -7.78 -32.31
CA GLN A 135 10.08 -6.95 -31.14
C GLN A 135 10.39 -7.80 -29.91
N LYS A 136 11.69 -7.94 -29.61
CA LYS A 136 12.19 -8.42 -28.33
C LYS A 136 11.57 -7.54 -27.24
N TYR A 137 10.75 -8.12 -26.36
CA TYR A 137 10.25 -7.42 -25.17
C TYR A 137 11.45 -6.76 -24.48
N ASP A 138 11.40 -5.45 -24.25
CA ASP A 138 12.51 -4.78 -23.57
C ASP A 138 12.42 -5.07 -22.06
N ILE A 139 12.76 -6.31 -21.71
CA ILE A 139 12.73 -6.84 -20.35
C ILE A 139 13.59 -5.99 -19.42
N TYR A 140 14.65 -5.36 -19.95
CA TYR A 140 15.50 -4.44 -19.21
C TYR A 140 14.74 -3.17 -18.82
N LEU A 141 14.01 -2.56 -19.76
CA LEU A 141 13.18 -1.39 -19.46
C LEU A 141 12.07 -1.74 -18.46
N LEU A 142 11.43 -2.91 -18.64
CA LEU A 142 10.41 -3.41 -17.70
C LEU A 142 10.99 -3.61 -16.30
N ALA A 143 12.13 -4.29 -16.19
CA ALA A 143 12.84 -4.51 -14.93
C ALA A 143 13.31 -3.20 -14.29
N LEU A 144 13.71 -2.20 -15.08
CA LEU A 144 14.11 -0.88 -14.57
C LEU A 144 12.93 -0.13 -13.98
N ILE A 145 11.79 -0.08 -14.68
CA ILE A 145 10.61 0.64 -14.19
C ILE A 145 10.04 -0.04 -12.95
N PHE A 146 9.86 -1.37 -12.98
CA PHE A 146 9.39 -2.11 -11.82
C PHE A 146 10.40 -2.10 -10.68
N GLY A 147 11.69 -2.15 -10.98
CA GLY A 147 12.75 -2.01 -9.99
C GLY A 147 12.73 -0.65 -9.32
N PHE A 148 12.41 0.41 -10.05
CA PHE A 148 12.22 1.75 -9.49
C PHE A 148 10.98 1.82 -8.59
N ILE A 149 9.86 1.21 -8.98
CA ILE A 149 8.67 1.09 -8.12
C ILE A 149 9.01 0.32 -6.84
N VAL A 150 9.68 -0.83 -6.96
CA VAL A 150 10.07 -1.65 -5.81
C VAL A 150 11.03 -0.88 -4.91
N PHE A 151 11.96 -0.10 -5.45
CA PHE A 151 12.85 0.77 -4.68
C PHE A 151 12.09 1.86 -3.91
N LEU A 152 11.11 2.51 -4.55
CA LEU A 152 10.24 3.50 -3.89
C LEU A 152 9.39 2.86 -2.80
N SER A 153 8.80 1.69 -3.07
CA SER A 153 8.02 0.93 -2.10
C SER A 153 8.87 0.41 -0.94
N ALA A 154 10.12 0.02 -1.19
CA ALA A 154 11.07 -0.33 -0.13
C ALA A 154 11.41 0.87 0.75
N THR A 155 11.51 2.07 0.16
CA THR A 155 11.70 3.33 0.89
C THR A 155 10.48 3.70 1.73
N GLN A 156 9.27 3.48 1.20
CA GLN A 156 8.01 3.62 1.96
C GLN A 156 7.97 2.71 3.16
N ASP A 157 8.29 1.43 2.95
CA ASP A 157 8.20 0.40 3.96
C ASP A 157 9.08 0.73 5.17
N VAL A 158 10.33 1.13 4.94
CA VAL A 158 11.23 1.59 6.01
C VAL A 158 10.67 2.82 6.74
N ALA A 159 10.15 3.81 6.01
CA ALA A 159 9.58 5.00 6.62
C ALA A 159 8.29 4.71 7.41
N LEU A 160 7.47 3.76 6.93
CA LEU A 160 6.25 3.28 7.59
C LEU A 160 6.56 2.44 8.83
N ASP A 161 7.58 1.59 8.79
CA ASP A 161 8.06 0.82 9.94
C ASP A 161 8.60 1.74 11.03
N ALA A 162 9.36 2.76 10.64
CA ALA A 162 9.77 3.81 11.56
C ALA A 162 8.52 4.55 12.09
N TRP A 163 7.59 4.96 11.24
CA TRP A 163 6.44 5.75 11.69
C TRP A 163 5.46 4.97 12.58
N SER A 164 5.29 3.68 12.33
CA SER A 164 4.45 2.82 13.15
C SER A 164 5.02 2.64 14.55
N LEU A 165 6.35 2.62 14.72
CA LEU A 165 6.97 2.66 16.06
C LEU A 165 6.59 3.93 16.82
N ASP A 166 6.65 5.10 16.18
CA ASP A 166 6.31 6.37 16.84
C ASP A 166 4.83 6.43 17.21
N LEU A 167 3.94 6.02 16.29
CA LEU A 167 2.49 5.98 16.51
C LEU A 167 2.10 4.98 17.60
N LEU A 168 2.78 3.83 17.66
CA LEU A 168 2.54 2.81 18.68
C LEU A 168 3.23 3.13 20.01
N MET A 169 4.31 3.89 20.02
CA MET A 169 4.99 4.33 21.25
C MET A 169 4.24 5.46 21.95
N GLU A 170 3.65 6.40 21.20
CA GLU A 170 2.71 7.39 21.75
C GLU A 170 1.50 6.69 22.39
N TYR A 171 1.03 5.60 21.77
CA TYR A 171 0.02 4.69 22.31
C TYR A 171 0.50 3.92 23.56
N LEU A 172 1.75 3.43 23.58
CA LEU A 172 2.28 2.58 24.65
C LEU A 172 2.73 3.31 25.91
N PHE A 173 2.98 4.61 25.86
CA PHE A 173 3.48 5.35 27.03
C PHE A 173 2.48 5.34 28.21
N ILE A 174 1.19 5.08 27.93
CA ILE A 174 0.11 5.04 28.93
C ILE A 174 -0.10 3.61 29.47
N GLN A 175 0.11 2.57 28.65
CA GLN A 175 0.10 1.19 29.12
C GLN A 175 1.51 0.77 29.54
N LYS A 176 1.76 0.71 30.85
CA LYS A 176 3.02 0.38 31.55
C LYS A 176 3.67 -0.99 31.20
N ASN A 177 3.32 -1.61 30.07
CA ASN A 177 3.76 -2.92 29.64
C ASN A 177 4.53 -2.83 28.30
N ARG A 178 5.86 -2.87 28.39
CA ARG A 178 6.85 -2.84 27.28
C ARG A 178 6.74 -4.03 26.28
N LYS A 179 5.67 -4.83 26.30
CA LYS A 179 5.57 -6.15 25.65
C LYS A 179 4.91 -6.15 24.25
N ASN A 180 4.78 -5.01 23.59
CA ASN A 180 3.88 -4.87 22.43
C ASN A 180 4.56 -4.71 21.05
N ALA A 181 5.88 -4.91 20.96
CA ALA A 181 6.56 -5.17 19.68
C ALA A 181 5.83 -6.17 18.74
N PRO A 182 5.19 -7.26 19.23
CA PRO A 182 4.40 -8.13 18.36
C PRO A 182 3.22 -7.45 17.66
N LEU A 183 2.57 -6.44 18.26
CA LEU A 183 1.40 -5.81 17.65
C LEU A 183 1.77 -5.07 16.36
N GLN A 184 2.89 -4.36 16.37
CA GLN A 184 3.41 -3.69 15.17
C GLN A 184 3.67 -4.70 14.04
N ALA A 185 4.37 -5.79 14.37
CA ALA A 185 4.72 -6.83 13.40
C ALA A 185 3.46 -7.50 12.83
N LEU A 186 2.41 -7.68 13.64
CA LEU A 186 1.10 -8.16 13.18
C LEU A 186 0.46 -7.17 12.21
N CYS A 187 0.35 -5.89 12.57
CA CYS A 187 -0.24 -4.87 11.70
C CYS A 187 0.48 -4.77 10.34
N ASN A 188 1.82 -4.77 10.35
CA ASN A 188 2.60 -4.78 9.12
C ASN A 188 2.29 -6.05 8.30
N SER A 189 2.47 -7.24 8.89
CA SER A 189 2.28 -8.51 8.17
C SER A 189 0.87 -8.67 7.58
N PHE A 190 -0.17 -8.30 8.34
CA PHE A 190 -1.55 -8.35 7.87
C PHE A 190 -1.80 -7.35 6.74
N GLY A 191 -1.43 -6.08 6.92
CA GLY A 191 -1.65 -5.05 5.91
C GLY A 191 -0.88 -5.34 4.62
N PHE A 192 0.41 -5.69 4.75
CA PHE A 192 1.27 -6.03 3.63
C PHE A 192 0.77 -7.28 2.90
N GLY A 193 0.40 -8.33 3.62
CA GLY A 193 -0.12 -9.57 3.03
C GLY A 193 -1.42 -9.36 2.26
N ILE A 194 -2.37 -8.60 2.82
CA ILE A 194 -3.63 -8.27 2.14
C ILE A 194 -3.36 -7.43 0.89
N GLY A 195 -2.54 -6.38 1.00
CA GLY A 195 -2.24 -5.50 -0.13
C GLY A 195 -1.48 -6.22 -1.25
N GLN A 196 -0.53 -7.09 -0.91
CA GLN A 196 0.19 -7.90 -1.89
C GLN A 196 -0.73 -8.92 -2.57
N PHE A 197 -1.65 -9.54 -1.82
CA PHE A 197 -2.65 -10.44 -2.40
C PHE A 197 -3.56 -9.70 -3.38
N VAL A 198 -4.08 -8.53 -2.99
CA VAL A 198 -4.91 -7.69 -3.87
C VAL A 198 -4.11 -7.23 -5.10
N GLY A 199 -2.87 -6.81 -4.92
CA GLY A 199 -2.00 -6.35 -6.01
C GLY A 199 -1.59 -7.45 -6.98
N ASN A 200 -1.40 -8.69 -6.50
CA ASN A 200 -1.02 -9.83 -7.34
C ASN A 200 -2.24 -10.55 -7.91
N ALA A 201 -3.04 -11.19 -7.05
CA ALA A 201 -4.20 -11.97 -7.46
C ALA A 201 -5.32 -11.08 -7.99
N GLY A 202 -5.60 -9.96 -7.32
CA GLY A 202 -6.62 -9.01 -7.79
C GLY A 202 -6.29 -8.48 -9.18
N PHE A 203 -5.05 -8.07 -9.43
CA PHE A 203 -4.63 -7.62 -10.75
C PHE A 203 -4.84 -8.69 -11.84
N LEU A 204 -4.40 -9.92 -11.60
CA LEU A 204 -4.57 -11.04 -12.55
C LEU A 204 -6.06 -11.35 -12.82
N ILE A 205 -6.90 -11.23 -11.79
CA ILE A 205 -8.35 -11.41 -11.89
C ILE A 205 -8.97 -10.30 -12.76
N PHE A 206 -8.55 -9.05 -12.58
CA PHE A 206 -9.03 -7.91 -13.38
C PHE A 206 -8.47 -7.90 -14.81
N GLU A 207 -7.28 -8.47 -15.04
CA GLU A 207 -6.69 -8.70 -16.37
C GLU A 207 -7.42 -9.83 -17.11
N SER A 208 -7.91 -10.85 -16.40
CA SER A 208 -8.57 -12.01 -17.01
C SER A 208 -9.86 -11.63 -17.74
N VAL A 209 -9.84 -11.84 -19.06
CA VAL A 209 -10.97 -11.63 -19.98
C VAL A 209 -12.20 -12.45 -19.56
N LYS A 210 -12.00 -13.69 -19.08
CA LYS A 210 -13.11 -14.57 -18.67
C LYS A 210 -13.82 -14.02 -17.43
N PHE A 211 -13.07 -13.68 -16.40
CA PHE A 211 -13.66 -13.19 -15.15
C PHE A 211 -14.31 -11.82 -15.30
N SER A 212 -13.67 -10.91 -16.03
CA SER A 212 -14.21 -9.57 -16.30
C SER A 212 -15.54 -9.63 -17.07
N ASN A 213 -15.68 -10.55 -18.03
CA ASN A 213 -16.92 -10.76 -18.78
C ASN A 213 -18.02 -11.50 -18.02
N GLU A 214 -17.65 -12.40 -17.11
CA GLU A 214 -18.60 -13.30 -16.44
C GLU A 214 -19.12 -12.73 -15.12
N TYR A 215 -18.31 -11.94 -14.39
CA TYR A 215 -18.68 -11.43 -13.07
C TYR A 215 -18.81 -9.91 -13.02
N ILE A 216 -17.92 -9.15 -13.64
CA ILE A 216 -17.88 -7.69 -13.44
C ILE A 216 -18.77 -6.94 -14.45
N ARG A 217 -18.70 -7.30 -15.74
CA ARG A 217 -19.53 -6.67 -16.78
C ARG A 217 -21.04 -6.90 -16.61
N PRO A 218 -21.51 -8.10 -16.21
CA PRO A 218 -22.93 -8.31 -15.91
C PRO A 218 -23.38 -7.55 -14.67
N PHE A 219 -22.51 -7.40 -13.66
CA PHE A 219 -22.81 -6.63 -12.45
C PHE A 219 -23.02 -5.13 -12.74
N PHE A 220 -22.32 -4.57 -13.73
CA PHE A 220 -22.46 -3.18 -14.17
C PHE A 220 -23.27 -3.01 -15.47
N ASN A 221 -23.96 -4.05 -15.96
CA ASN A 221 -24.76 -4.01 -17.19
C ASN A 221 -23.98 -3.61 -18.48
N LEU A 222 -22.69 -3.94 -18.58
CA LEU A 222 -21.87 -3.68 -19.78
C LEU A 222 -21.80 -4.89 -20.71
N SER A 223 -21.65 -4.63 -22.01
CA SER A 223 -21.50 -5.66 -23.04
C SER A 223 -20.16 -6.41 -22.89
N PRO A 224 -20.13 -7.73 -23.12
CA PRO A 224 -18.90 -8.52 -23.03
C PRO A 224 -17.89 -8.10 -24.12
N GLN A 225 -16.63 -7.93 -23.74
CA GLN A 225 -15.53 -7.55 -24.65
C GLN A 225 -14.38 -8.57 -24.59
N LYS A 226 -13.58 -8.65 -25.65
CA LYS A 226 -12.45 -9.60 -25.76
C LYS A 226 -11.24 -9.31 -24.84
N HIS A 227 -11.30 -8.28 -24.00
CA HIS A 227 -10.21 -7.79 -23.15
C HIS A 227 -10.69 -7.67 -21.68
N GLY A 228 -9.78 -7.75 -20.69
CA GLY A 228 -10.07 -7.56 -19.27
C GLY A 228 -10.35 -6.10 -18.90
N LEU A 229 -10.82 -5.85 -17.67
CA LEU A 229 -11.13 -4.49 -17.17
C LEU A 229 -9.86 -3.66 -16.94
N VAL A 230 -8.78 -4.32 -16.53
CA VAL A 230 -7.43 -3.76 -16.44
C VAL A 230 -6.59 -4.56 -17.43
N THR A 231 -6.73 -4.23 -18.71
CA THR A 231 -5.79 -4.73 -19.71
C THR A 231 -4.63 -3.74 -19.77
N LEU A 232 -3.40 -4.25 -19.80
CA LEU A 232 -2.21 -3.46 -20.10
C LEU A 232 -2.40 -2.66 -21.42
N GLU A 233 -3.24 -3.13 -22.34
CA GLU A 233 -3.76 -2.32 -23.44
C GLU A 233 -4.94 -1.44 -22.99
N ILE A 234 -4.67 -0.15 -22.79
CA ILE A 234 -5.71 0.88 -22.81
C ILE A 234 -6.06 1.16 -24.28
N SER A 235 -6.62 0.16 -24.96
CA SER A 235 -7.15 0.29 -26.33
C SER A 235 -8.49 1.07 -26.34
N CYS A 236 -9.13 1.21 -25.17
CA CYS A 236 -10.45 1.83 -25.04
C CYS A 236 -10.43 3.36 -25.29
N MET A 237 -9.41 4.09 -24.84
CA MET A 237 -9.33 5.54 -25.05
C MET A 237 -8.87 5.92 -26.46
N ALA A 238 -8.00 5.12 -27.09
CA ALA A 238 -7.55 5.38 -28.46
C ALA A 238 -8.65 5.13 -29.50
N LYS A 239 -9.49 4.11 -29.32
CA LYS A 239 -10.64 3.86 -30.20
C LYS A 239 -11.78 4.86 -30.02
N LEU A 240 -12.02 5.35 -28.80
CA LEU A 240 -13.04 6.38 -28.57
C LEU A 240 -12.65 7.72 -29.22
N GLN A 241 -11.37 8.09 -29.19
CA GLN A 241 -10.88 9.33 -29.80
C GLN A 241 -10.85 9.27 -31.34
N HIS A 242 -10.71 8.07 -31.91
CA HIS A 242 -10.89 7.86 -33.35
C HIS A 242 -12.37 7.85 -33.78
N TYR A 243 -13.30 7.47 -32.89
CA TYR A 243 -14.74 7.51 -33.15
C TYR A 243 -15.39 8.89 -32.94
N LEU A 244 -14.77 9.77 -32.14
CA LEU A 244 -15.23 11.16 -31.90
C LEU A 244 -14.65 12.18 -32.89
N ASN A 245 -13.71 11.78 -33.75
CA ASN A 245 -13.11 12.60 -34.81
C ASN A 245 -13.60 12.21 -36.24
N LEU A 246 -14.75 11.52 -36.32
CA LEU A 246 -15.54 11.26 -37.53
C LEU A 246 -16.97 11.70 -37.26
#